data_AF-A0A2E0X2V1-F1
#
_entry.id   AF-A0A2E0X2V1-F1
#
_cell.length_a   1.000
_cell.length_b   1.000
_cell.length_c   1.000
_cell.angle_alpha   90.00
_cell.angle_beta   90.00
_cell.angle_gamma   90.00
#
_symmetry.space_group_name_H-M   'P 1'
#
loop_
_entity.id
_entity.type
_entity.pdbx_description
1 polymer ?
#
loop_
_entity_poly.entity_id
_entity_poly.type
_entity_poly.pdbx_seq_one_letter_code
_entity_poly.pdbx_strand_id
1 'polypeptide(L)'
;MNRAYAPAMAGPWNAAAARTGPTVRMYDMGGIGMLILGVLTAIPVSFVGRLYIGEVLLGLVGPVAIPLVVTMPGRYGKLARTLLIAMIISWIGYIGSDLYRGTPGFDYLRGWFRWVALISSYATLAWLGSKNVRYAVFFLIGWCLGTAFYPLFLANLPIRVWWKFYAGFPTILILAYFAGKFGPTIAAATMGAVGALSILLDSRSMMMTCLVTAGLSLIAGRRKPDARRSERRLSKSSVVVAVLAIGVCGAASLFIVEQIGIRYGYADRFERSNVRRWTNVEIAYEILKQSPLIGYGSWARDPEVARIRDKIVAKQVGKVTRSEAQDDLIIVHSQILQAWVEGGLIGLAFFVIYGWHLAEKGMRLAAVLPYEPLTPLIIFVLITAAWHFFASPFSGTSRVIISVACVLMCYLETGGTTARVAAPALAPAAPWRRSMAAMPRA
;
A
#
# COMPACT_ATOMS: atom_id res chain seq x y z
N MET A 1 25.07 -5.30 45.01
CA MET A 1 23.71 -4.71 45.05
C MET A 1 23.07 -4.84 43.66
N ASN A 2 22.32 -5.92 43.43
CA ASN A 2 21.59 -6.17 42.18
C ASN A 2 20.17 -5.58 42.30
N ARG A 3 19.90 -4.43 41.67
CA ARG A 3 18.53 -3.92 41.52
C ARG A 3 17.83 -4.72 40.42
N ALA A 4 17.03 -5.68 40.83
CA ALA A 4 16.05 -6.34 39.98
C ALA A 4 15.08 -5.27 39.44
N TYR A 5 15.12 -5.04 38.12
CA TYR A 5 14.10 -4.28 37.41
C TYR A 5 12.80 -5.08 37.46
N ALA A 6 11.88 -4.73 38.35
CA ALA A 6 10.50 -5.17 38.27
C ALA A 6 9.89 -4.56 36.99
N PRO A 7 9.43 -5.36 36.01
CA PRO A 7 8.73 -4.82 34.86
C PRO A 7 7.46 -4.14 35.37
N ALA A 8 7.33 -2.84 35.10
CA ALA A 8 6.14 -2.07 35.41
C ALA A 8 4.92 -2.85 34.90
N MET A 9 4.07 -3.29 35.84
CA MET A 9 2.81 -3.94 35.53
C MET A 9 1.94 -2.96 34.75
N ALA A 10 2.00 -3.05 33.43
CA ALA A 10 1.00 -2.47 32.55
C ALA A 10 -0.34 -3.08 32.97
N GLY A 11 -1.16 -2.29 33.65
CA GLY A 11 -2.39 -2.75 34.27
C GLY A 11 -3.30 -3.48 33.27
N PRO A 12 -4.01 -4.54 33.70
CA PRO A 12 -4.84 -5.40 32.85
C PRO A 12 -6.05 -4.70 32.19
N TRP A 13 -6.27 -3.41 32.49
CA TRP A 13 -7.48 -2.67 32.10
C TRP A 13 -7.53 -2.20 30.64
N ASN A 14 -6.41 -2.13 29.92
CA ASN A 14 -6.40 -1.61 28.54
C ASN A 14 -6.55 -2.67 27.43
N ALA A 15 -6.53 -3.95 27.78
CA ALA A 15 -6.59 -5.03 26.80
C ALA A 15 -8.03 -5.48 26.50
N ALA A 16 -8.91 -5.55 27.49
CA ALA A 16 -10.21 -6.19 27.37
C ALA A 16 -11.30 -5.29 26.72
N ALA A 17 -11.31 -3.99 27.00
CA ALA A 17 -12.33 -3.07 26.49
C ALA A 17 -12.22 -2.78 24.97
N ALA A 18 -11.07 -3.06 24.35
CA ALA A 18 -10.84 -2.80 22.92
C ALA A 18 -11.29 -3.95 21.99
N ARG A 19 -11.79 -5.09 22.51
CA ARG A 19 -11.84 -6.35 21.75
C ARG A 19 -13.24 -6.87 21.38
N THR A 20 -14.30 -6.20 21.83
CA THR A 20 -15.71 -6.50 21.46
C THR A 20 -16.37 -5.31 20.78
N GLY A 21 -15.62 -4.52 20.02
CA GLY A 21 -16.21 -3.48 19.18
C GLY A 21 -17.32 -4.07 18.30
N PRO A 22 -18.44 -3.35 18.12
CA PRO A 22 -19.58 -3.85 17.36
C PRO A 22 -19.12 -4.38 15.99
N THR A 23 -19.72 -5.49 15.56
CA THR A 23 -19.42 -6.07 14.26
C THR A 23 -19.86 -5.10 13.17
N VAL A 24 -18.94 -4.23 12.72
CA VAL A 24 -19.24 -3.28 11.64
C VAL A 24 -19.60 -4.07 10.39
N ARG A 25 -20.82 -3.85 9.91
CA ARG A 25 -21.37 -4.42 8.69
C ARG A 25 -21.25 -3.38 7.58
N MET A 26 -21.20 -3.85 6.34
CA MET A 26 -21.06 -2.98 5.17
C MET A 26 -22.26 -2.02 5.03
N TYR A 27 -23.43 -2.44 5.50
CA TYR A 27 -24.69 -1.68 5.45
C TYR A 27 -24.93 -0.79 6.68
N ASP A 28 -24.01 -0.76 7.65
CA ASP A 28 -24.07 0.26 8.68
C ASP A 28 -23.74 1.62 8.05
N MET A 29 -24.26 2.73 8.59
CA MET A 29 -24.04 4.07 8.03
C MET A 29 -22.55 4.39 7.79
N GLY A 30 -21.68 4.00 8.72
CA GLY A 30 -20.23 4.17 8.54
C GLY A 30 -19.65 3.30 7.42
N GLY A 31 -20.16 2.07 7.23
CA GLY A 31 -19.76 1.19 6.14
C GLY A 31 -20.15 1.73 4.77
N ILE A 32 -21.41 2.19 4.65
CA ILE A 32 -21.94 2.83 3.44
C ILE A 32 -21.18 4.12 3.13
N GLY A 33 -20.92 4.95 4.14
CA GLY A 33 -20.15 6.19 3.98
C GLY A 33 -18.75 5.92 3.42
N MET A 34 -18.04 4.91 3.94
CA MET A 34 -16.72 4.53 3.42
C MET A 34 -16.79 3.97 2.00
N LEU A 35 -17.82 3.20 1.67
CA LEU A 35 -18.03 2.67 0.33
C LEU A 35 -18.22 3.83 -0.68
N ILE A 36 -19.12 4.76 -0.38
CA ILE A 36 -19.39 5.94 -1.23
C ILE A 36 -18.13 6.77 -1.38
N LEU A 37 -17.43 7.05 -0.28
CA LEU A 37 -16.17 7.80 -0.30
C LEU A 37 -15.11 7.11 -1.18
N GLY A 38 -15.04 5.78 -1.14
CA GLY A 38 -14.22 4.98 -2.04
C GLY A 38 -14.59 5.20 -3.50
N VAL A 39 -15.88 5.08 -3.86
CA VAL A 39 -16.38 5.29 -5.23
C VAL A 39 -15.99 6.68 -5.74
N LEU A 40 -16.21 7.72 -4.93
CA LEU A 40 -15.85 9.10 -5.28
C LEU A 40 -14.33 9.30 -5.44
N THR A 41 -13.50 8.47 -4.79
CA THR A 41 -12.05 8.49 -4.96
C THR A 41 -11.61 7.99 -6.35
N ALA A 42 -12.50 7.39 -7.14
CA ALA A 42 -12.20 7.00 -8.52
C ALA A 42 -12.40 8.13 -9.54
N ILE A 43 -13.13 9.18 -9.18
CA ILE A 43 -13.53 10.26 -10.09
C ILE A 43 -12.45 11.36 -10.06
N PRO A 44 -11.65 11.52 -11.12
CA PRO A 44 -10.58 12.51 -11.14
C PRO A 44 -11.16 13.92 -11.32
N VAL A 45 -10.55 14.90 -10.66
CA VAL A 45 -10.79 16.32 -10.85
C VAL A 45 -9.46 17.02 -11.16
N SER A 46 -9.48 17.87 -12.18
CA SER A 46 -8.32 18.66 -12.61
C SER A 46 -8.42 20.05 -12.01
N PHE A 47 -7.69 20.30 -10.91
CA PHE A 47 -7.60 21.62 -10.29
C PHE A 47 -6.14 22.08 -10.33
N VAL A 48 -5.33 21.67 -9.34
CA VAL A 48 -3.88 21.86 -9.35
C VAL A 48 -3.20 20.51 -9.54
N GLY A 49 -3.24 20.04 -10.78
CA GLY A 49 -2.92 18.65 -11.13
C GLY A 49 -4.13 17.73 -10.99
N ARG A 50 -3.88 16.42 -10.91
CA ARG A 50 -4.93 15.39 -10.83
C ARG A 50 -5.18 14.95 -9.39
N LEU A 51 -6.28 15.44 -8.83
CA LEU A 51 -6.87 14.98 -7.56
C LEU A 51 -8.10 14.12 -7.84
N TYR A 52 -8.70 13.54 -6.81
CA TYR A 52 -9.96 12.81 -6.90
C TYR A 52 -10.99 13.41 -5.94
N ILE A 53 -12.27 13.33 -6.27
CA ILE A 53 -13.35 13.88 -5.42
C ILE A 53 -13.24 13.31 -4.00
N GLY A 54 -13.04 12.00 -3.86
CA GLY A 54 -12.87 11.37 -2.56
C GLY A 54 -11.61 11.82 -1.80
N GLU A 55 -10.52 12.17 -2.48
CA GLU A 55 -9.33 12.77 -1.82
C GLU A 55 -9.62 14.17 -1.29
N VAL A 56 -10.42 14.97 -1.99
CA VAL A 56 -10.85 16.29 -1.51
C VAL A 56 -11.69 16.14 -0.25
N LEU A 57 -12.66 15.22 -0.25
CA LEU A 57 -13.49 14.92 0.93
C LEU A 57 -12.65 14.39 2.11
N LEU A 58 -11.71 13.49 1.86
CA LEU A 58 -10.75 13.04 2.87
C LEU A 58 -9.85 14.19 3.36
N GLY A 59 -9.52 15.14 2.49
CA GLY A 59 -8.81 16.38 2.80
C GLY A 59 -9.55 17.26 3.80
N LEU A 60 -10.87 17.34 3.73
CA LEU A 60 -11.70 18.09 4.69
C LEU A 60 -11.71 17.45 6.08
N VAL A 61 -11.63 16.12 6.15
CA VAL A 61 -11.59 15.37 7.42
C VAL A 61 -10.16 15.28 7.99
N GLY A 62 -9.15 15.37 7.13
CA GLY A 62 -7.73 15.26 7.45
C GLY A 62 -7.28 16.09 8.66
N PRO A 63 -7.59 17.40 8.75
CA PRO A 63 -7.20 18.25 9.88
C PRO A 63 -7.68 17.74 11.24
N VAL A 64 -8.85 17.09 11.29
CA VAL A 64 -9.37 16.47 12.52
C VAL A 64 -8.74 15.09 12.74
N ALA A 65 -8.52 14.31 11.69
CA ALA A 65 -7.94 12.97 11.79
C ALA A 65 -6.46 12.97 12.23
N ILE A 66 -5.67 13.97 11.81
CA ILE A 66 -4.25 14.10 12.15
C ILE A 66 -3.98 14.08 13.67
N PRO A 67 -4.56 14.98 14.49
CA PRO A 67 -4.34 14.96 15.93
C PRO A 67 -4.85 13.67 16.58
N LEU A 68 -5.90 13.05 16.04
CA LEU A 68 -6.40 11.76 16.50
C LEU A 68 -5.39 10.64 16.24
N VAL A 69 -4.74 10.60 15.07
CA VAL A 69 -3.66 9.64 14.77
C VAL A 69 -2.45 9.86 15.68
N VAL A 70 -2.08 11.12 15.93
CA VAL A 70 -0.97 11.44 16.84
C VAL A 70 -1.21 10.90 18.25
N THR A 71 -2.44 10.98 18.74
CA THR A 71 -2.79 10.56 20.11
C THR A 71 -3.09 9.06 20.26
N MET A 72 -3.07 8.27 19.18
CA MET A 72 -3.42 6.84 19.24
C MET A 72 -2.46 6.00 20.10
N PRO A 73 -2.95 5.23 21.09
CA PRO A 73 -2.09 4.35 21.86
C PRO A 73 -1.72 3.06 21.12
N GLY A 74 -0.77 2.31 21.69
CA GLY A 74 -0.43 0.95 21.27
C GLY A 74 0.44 0.83 20.01
N ARG A 75 0.64 -0.42 19.56
CA ARG A 75 1.51 -0.74 18.41
C ARG A 75 0.98 -0.16 17.10
N TYR A 76 -0.34 -0.18 16.89
CA TYR A 76 -0.99 0.46 15.74
C TYR A 76 -0.68 1.96 15.70
N GLY A 77 -0.97 2.68 16.80
CA GLY A 77 -0.74 4.12 16.89
C GLY A 77 0.72 4.51 16.75
N LYS A 78 1.65 3.70 17.27
CA LYS A 78 3.09 3.91 17.09
C LYS A 78 3.49 3.89 15.61
N LEU A 79 3.15 2.82 14.88
CA LEU A 79 3.47 2.74 13.46
C LEU A 79 2.73 3.85 12.68
N ALA A 80 1.48 4.13 13.06
CA ALA A 80 0.69 5.14 12.37
C ALA A 80 1.30 6.54 12.48
N ARG A 81 1.73 6.92 13.68
CA ARG A 81 2.52 8.14 13.92
C ARG A 81 3.82 8.17 13.13
N THR A 82 4.59 7.08 13.16
CA THR A 82 5.87 7.02 12.47
C THR A 82 5.70 7.31 10.98
N LEU A 83 4.72 6.66 10.34
CA LEU A 83 4.42 6.88 8.93
C LEU A 83 3.92 8.32 8.66
N LEU A 84 3.04 8.85 9.51
CA LEU A 84 2.53 10.22 9.38
C LEU A 84 3.66 11.26 9.49
N ILE A 85 4.51 11.14 10.50
CA ILE A 85 5.67 12.02 10.70
C ILE A 85 6.61 11.94 9.49
N ALA A 86 6.86 10.73 8.99
CA ALA A 86 7.72 10.54 7.82
C ALA A 86 7.13 11.18 6.56
N MET A 87 5.80 11.11 6.34
CA MET A 87 5.13 11.82 5.25
C MET A 87 5.27 13.34 5.38
N ILE A 88 5.11 13.89 6.59
CA ILE A 88 5.27 15.33 6.85
C ILE A 88 6.72 15.77 6.58
N ILE A 89 7.72 15.00 7.04
CA ILE A 89 9.13 15.28 6.77
C ILE A 89 9.41 15.26 5.26
N SER A 90 8.93 14.25 4.54
CA SER A 90 9.07 14.20 3.08
C SER A 90 8.41 15.39 2.40
N TRP A 91 7.22 15.81 2.84
CA TRP A 91 6.54 16.99 2.31
C TRP A 91 7.33 18.28 2.55
N ILE A 92 7.95 18.45 3.73
CA ILE A 92 8.87 19.55 4.00
C ILE A 92 10.08 19.50 3.07
N GLY A 93 10.63 18.32 2.78
CA GLY A 93 11.71 18.15 1.79
C GLY A 93 11.33 18.64 0.39
N TYR A 94 10.09 18.35 -0.04
CA TYR A 94 9.53 18.87 -1.29
C TYR A 94 9.42 20.40 -1.29
N ILE A 95 8.83 20.98 -0.23
CA ILE A 95 8.73 22.45 -0.09
C ILE A 95 10.12 23.09 -0.13
N GLY A 96 11.07 22.56 0.63
CA GLY A 96 12.43 23.08 0.67
C GLY A 96 13.13 23.01 -0.69
N SER A 97 12.99 21.88 -1.40
CA SER A 97 13.53 21.72 -2.76
C SER A 97 12.92 22.73 -3.73
N ASP A 98 11.60 22.90 -3.69
CA ASP A 98 10.88 23.82 -4.57
C ASP A 98 11.28 25.27 -4.36
N LEU A 99 11.39 25.70 -3.10
CA LEU A 99 11.82 27.05 -2.75
C LEU A 99 13.28 27.29 -3.14
N TYR A 100 14.17 26.31 -2.93
CA TYR A 100 15.58 26.41 -3.31
C TYR A 100 15.77 26.49 -4.83
N ARG A 101 14.97 25.73 -5.59
CA ARG A 101 15.06 25.66 -7.05
C ARG A 101 14.28 26.77 -7.77
N GLY A 102 13.45 27.53 -7.05
CA GLY A 102 12.56 28.49 -7.67
C GLY A 102 11.56 27.82 -8.62
N THR A 103 11.06 26.64 -8.25
CA THR A 103 10.11 25.87 -9.08
C THR A 103 8.91 26.77 -9.46
N PRO A 104 8.41 26.73 -10.71
CA PRO A 104 7.24 27.50 -11.09
C PRO A 104 6.02 27.21 -10.19
N GLY A 105 5.26 28.27 -9.90
CA GLY A 105 4.06 28.25 -9.04
C GLY A 105 3.18 27.00 -9.19
N PHE A 106 2.78 26.75 -10.43
CA PHE A 106 1.86 25.66 -10.74
C PHE A 106 2.47 24.27 -10.55
N ASP A 107 3.77 24.12 -10.78
CA ASP A 107 4.48 22.84 -10.71
C ASP A 107 4.75 22.44 -9.24
N TYR A 108 5.15 23.37 -8.36
CA TYR A 108 5.27 23.05 -6.93
C TYR A 108 3.91 22.79 -6.28
N LEU A 109 2.86 23.55 -6.63
CA LEU A 109 1.55 23.32 -6.03
C LEU A 109 1.04 21.90 -6.34
N ARG A 110 1.26 21.40 -7.56
CA ARG A 110 0.91 20.01 -7.92
C ARG A 110 1.64 19.00 -7.04
N GLY A 111 2.93 19.23 -6.76
CA GLY A 111 3.72 18.39 -5.87
C GLY A 111 3.24 18.43 -4.43
N TRP A 112 2.90 19.62 -3.93
CA TRP A 112 2.43 19.82 -2.56
C TRP A 112 1.04 19.23 -2.33
N PHE A 113 0.09 19.49 -3.24
CA PHE A 113 -1.26 18.94 -3.14
C PHE A 113 -1.27 17.41 -3.21
N ARG A 114 -0.32 16.80 -3.93
CA ARG A 114 -0.14 15.34 -3.92
C ARG A 114 0.22 14.82 -2.52
N TRP A 115 1.07 15.52 -1.77
CA TRP A 115 1.40 15.17 -0.39
C TRP A 115 0.24 15.44 0.57
N VAL A 116 -0.42 16.59 0.45
CA VAL A 116 -1.60 16.92 1.27
C VAL A 116 -2.70 15.86 1.09
N ALA A 117 -2.97 15.44 -0.14
CA ALA A 117 -3.92 14.37 -0.45
C ALA A 117 -3.51 13.04 0.17
N LEU A 118 -2.23 12.65 0.07
CA LEU A 118 -1.71 11.42 0.67
C LEU A 118 -1.81 11.45 2.21
N ILE A 119 -1.35 12.54 2.85
CA ILE A 119 -1.35 12.72 4.30
C ILE A 119 -2.78 12.68 4.84
N SER A 120 -3.71 13.42 4.23
CA SER A 120 -5.10 13.50 4.68
C SER A 120 -5.85 12.18 4.48
N SER A 121 -5.66 11.54 3.32
CA SER A 121 -6.23 10.21 3.04
C SER A 121 -5.71 9.18 4.02
N TYR A 122 -4.40 9.17 4.26
CA TYR A 122 -3.78 8.26 5.21
C TYR A 122 -4.26 8.51 6.64
N ALA A 123 -4.23 9.75 7.13
CA ALA A 123 -4.62 10.06 8.51
C ALA A 123 -6.08 9.67 8.77
N THR A 124 -6.98 9.99 7.84
CA THR A 124 -8.40 9.64 7.96
C THR A 124 -8.61 8.13 7.94
N LEU A 125 -8.02 7.41 6.97
CA LEU A 125 -8.13 5.96 6.89
C LEU A 125 -7.44 5.25 8.06
N ALA A 126 -6.34 5.79 8.58
CA ALA A 126 -5.65 5.25 9.75
C ALA A 126 -6.49 5.41 11.01
N TRP A 127 -7.15 6.56 11.17
CA TRP A 127 -8.08 6.76 12.27
C TRP A 127 -9.27 5.82 12.24
N LEU A 128 -9.94 5.70 11.10
CA LEU A 128 -11.06 4.78 10.95
C LEU A 128 -10.61 3.31 11.05
N GLY A 129 -9.48 2.97 10.43
CA GLY A 129 -8.86 1.65 10.49
C GLY A 129 -8.48 1.21 11.91
N SER A 130 -8.10 2.16 12.77
CA SER A 130 -7.81 1.90 14.19
C SER A 130 -9.03 1.42 14.97
N LYS A 131 -10.23 1.84 14.53
CA LYS A 131 -11.51 1.42 15.12
C LYS A 131 -11.94 0.08 14.54
N ASN A 132 -11.86 -0.05 13.21
CA ASN A 132 -12.14 -1.30 12.51
C ASN A 132 -11.51 -1.31 11.12
N VAL A 133 -10.61 -2.27 10.85
CA VAL A 133 -9.97 -2.45 9.54
C VAL A 133 -10.97 -2.61 8.39
N ARG A 134 -12.20 -3.06 8.68
CA ARG A 134 -13.27 -3.17 7.67
C ARG A 134 -13.61 -1.83 7.02
N TYR A 135 -13.46 -0.69 7.71
CA TYR A 135 -13.67 0.62 7.08
C TYR A 135 -12.69 0.86 5.92
N ALA A 136 -11.42 0.49 6.09
CA ALA A 136 -10.43 0.56 5.01
C ALA A 136 -10.75 -0.43 3.88
N VAL A 137 -11.26 -1.61 4.21
CA VAL A 137 -11.70 -2.60 3.21
C VAL A 137 -12.92 -2.11 2.42
N PHE A 138 -13.92 -1.53 3.08
CA PHE A 138 -15.11 -0.99 2.41
C PHE A 138 -14.76 0.21 1.53
N PHE A 139 -13.88 1.08 2.00
CA PHE A 139 -13.30 2.14 1.18
C PHE A 139 -12.61 1.58 -0.07
N LEU A 140 -11.77 0.56 0.10
CA LEU A 140 -11.07 -0.08 -1.01
C LEU A 140 -12.04 -0.72 -2.02
N ILE A 141 -13.08 -1.42 -1.54
CA ILE A 141 -14.13 -1.98 -2.40
C ILE A 141 -14.86 -0.86 -3.16
N GLY A 142 -15.21 0.24 -2.48
CA GLY A 142 -15.84 1.39 -3.13
C GLY A 142 -14.98 1.96 -4.23
N TRP A 143 -13.69 2.14 -3.96
CA TRP A 143 -12.74 2.63 -4.95
C TRP A 143 -12.56 1.66 -6.13
N CYS A 144 -12.58 0.34 -5.87
CA CYS A 144 -12.62 -0.67 -6.93
C CYS A 144 -13.85 -0.53 -7.84
N LEU A 145 -15.04 -0.35 -7.25
CA LEU A 145 -16.27 -0.15 -8.02
C LEU A 145 -16.17 1.14 -8.85
N GLY A 146 -15.81 2.25 -8.23
CA GLY A 146 -15.67 3.53 -8.94
C GLY A 146 -14.69 3.46 -10.12
N THR A 147 -13.54 2.80 -9.93
CA THR A 147 -12.51 2.70 -10.98
C THR A 147 -12.91 1.77 -12.13
N ALA A 148 -13.66 0.71 -11.86
CA ALA A 148 -14.18 -0.18 -12.90
C ALA A 148 -15.33 0.45 -13.71
N PHE A 149 -16.22 1.19 -13.04
CA PHE A 149 -17.42 1.76 -13.65
C PHE A 149 -17.19 3.10 -14.36
N TYR A 150 -16.35 3.98 -13.81
CA TYR A 150 -16.12 5.32 -14.36
C TYR A 150 -15.84 5.36 -15.88
N PRO A 151 -14.97 4.49 -16.45
CA PRO A 151 -14.67 4.51 -17.88
C PRO A 151 -15.81 4.03 -18.77
N LEU A 152 -16.72 3.19 -18.25
CA LEU A 152 -17.87 2.68 -19.01
C LEU A 152 -18.80 3.82 -19.45
N PHE A 153 -18.78 4.94 -18.72
CA PHE A 153 -19.55 6.13 -19.06
C PHE A 153 -18.84 7.08 -20.03
N LEU A 154 -17.53 6.91 -20.25
CA LEU A 154 -16.73 7.88 -21.01
C LEU A 154 -16.30 7.40 -22.38
N ALA A 155 -16.11 6.10 -22.58
CA ALA A 155 -15.64 5.59 -23.85
C ALA A 155 -15.95 4.10 -24.03
N ASN A 156 -16.23 3.71 -25.29
CA ASN A 156 -16.25 2.32 -25.71
C ASN A 156 -14.80 1.80 -25.87
N LEU A 157 -14.15 1.52 -24.74
CA LEU A 157 -12.76 1.03 -24.74
C LEU A 157 -12.71 -0.46 -25.12
N PRO A 158 -11.72 -0.89 -25.92
CA PRO A 158 -11.48 -2.31 -26.14
C PRO A 158 -11.28 -3.05 -24.80
N ILE A 159 -11.84 -4.25 -24.68
CA ILE A 159 -11.82 -5.05 -23.44
C ILE A 159 -10.42 -5.17 -22.83
N ARG A 160 -9.39 -5.31 -23.67
CA ARG A 160 -7.98 -5.38 -23.25
C ARG A 160 -7.51 -4.10 -22.58
N VAL A 161 -7.85 -2.94 -23.12
CA VAL A 161 -7.51 -1.63 -22.54
C VAL A 161 -8.29 -1.43 -21.25
N TRP A 162 -9.58 -1.79 -21.26
CA TRP A 162 -10.43 -1.69 -20.09
C TRP A 162 -9.92 -2.56 -18.93
N TRP A 163 -9.61 -3.83 -19.18
CA TRP A 163 -9.03 -4.73 -18.17
C TRP A 163 -7.71 -4.20 -17.61
N LYS A 164 -6.78 -3.83 -18.49
CA LYS A 164 -5.43 -3.43 -18.10
C LYS A 164 -5.39 -2.16 -17.23
N PHE A 165 -6.24 -1.20 -17.50
CA PHE A 165 -6.16 0.13 -16.87
C PHE A 165 -7.26 0.41 -15.86
N TYR A 166 -8.37 -0.34 -15.90
CA TYR A 166 -9.56 0.02 -15.13
C TYR A 166 -10.18 -1.15 -14.38
N ALA A 167 -10.46 -2.29 -15.02
CA ALA A 167 -11.25 -3.36 -14.41
C ALA A 167 -10.43 -4.48 -13.76
N GLY A 168 -9.24 -4.79 -14.26
CA GLY A 168 -8.44 -5.93 -13.79
C GLY A 168 -8.06 -5.79 -12.32
N PHE A 169 -7.53 -4.63 -11.93
CA PHE A 169 -7.12 -4.37 -10.55
C PHE A 169 -8.30 -4.44 -9.55
N PRO A 170 -9.44 -3.74 -9.79
CA PRO A 170 -10.66 -3.90 -9.00
C PRO A 170 -11.17 -5.32 -8.88
N THR A 171 -11.23 -6.04 -10.00
CA THR A 171 -11.74 -7.41 -10.06
C THR A 171 -10.90 -8.33 -9.19
N ILE A 172 -9.57 -8.23 -9.30
CA ILE A 172 -8.64 -9.04 -8.51
C ILE A 172 -8.82 -8.76 -7.01
N LEU A 173 -8.91 -7.49 -6.60
CA LEU A 173 -9.10 -7.12 -5.18
C LEU A 173 -10.40 -7.70 -4.61
N ILE A 174 -11.50 -7.56 -5.34
CA ILE A 174 -12.81 -8.07 -4.93
C ILE A 174 -12.75 -9.60 -4.80
N LEU A 175 -12.18 -10.28 -5.82
CA LEU A 175 -12.02 -11.73 -5.80
C LEU A 175 -11.10 -12.20 -4.66
N ALA A 176 -10.00 -11.51 -4.39
CA ALA A 176 -9.12 -11.81 -3.26
C ALA A 176 -9.86 -11.71 -1.92
N TYR A 177 -10.70 -10.68 -1.73
CA TYR A 177 -11.51 -10.53 -0.52
C TYR A 177 -12.52 -11.67 -0.34
N PHE A 178 -13.23 -12.06 -1.39
CA PHE A 178 -14.25 -13.12 -1.29
C PHE A 178 -13.63 -14.52 -1.22
N ALA A 179 -12.67 -14.84 -2.10
CA ALA A 179 -11.98 -16.12 -2.10
C ALA A 179 -11.24 -16.38 -0.78
N GLY A 180 -10.76 -15.30 -0.14
CA GLY A 180 -10.15 -15.34 1.18
C GLY A 180 -10.98 -16.04 2.25
N LYS A 181 -12.31 -15.89 2.18
CA LYS A 181 -13.27 -16.47 3.13
C LYS A 181 -13.42 -17.99 3.00
N PHE A 182 -13.05 -18.56 1.85
CA PHE A 182 -13.18 -19.99 1.57
C PHE A 182 -11.88 -20.77 1.80
N GLY A 183 -10.83 -20.11 2.29
CA GLY A 183 -9.56 -20.73 2.65
C GLY A 183 -8.44 -20.55 1.62
N PRO A 184 -7.21 -20.97 1.98
CA PRO A 184 -5.99 -20.65 1.23
C PRO A 184 -5.94 -21.28 -0.15
N THR A 185 -6.47 -22.49 -0.32
CA THR A 185 -6.47 -23.19 -1.62
C THR A 185 -7.39 -22.51 -2.63
N ILE A 186 -8.60 -22.14 -2.21
CA ILE A 186 -9.56 -21.43 -3.08
C ILE A 186 -9.01 -20.04 -3.42
N ALA A 187 -8.49 -19.30 -2.43
CA ALA A 187 -7.82 -18.04 -2.68
C ALA A 187 -6.68 -18.18 -3.69
N ALA A 188 -5.81 -19.17 -3.54
CA ALA A 188 -4.70 -19.39 -4.47
C ALA A 188 -5.17 -19.79 -5.87
N ALA A 189 -6.17 -20.66 -6.00
CA ALA A 189 -6.75 -21.05 -7.27
C ALA A 189 -7.39 -19.84 -7.98
N THR A 190 -8.16 -19.03 -7.26
CA THR A 190 -8.76 -17.80 -7.80
C THR A 190 -7.68 -16.82 -8.27
N MET A 191 -6.66 -16.55 -7.45
CA MET A 191 -5.58 -15.65 -7.83
C MET A 191 -4.77 -16.21 -9.01
N GLY A 192 -4.52 -17.52 -9.06
CA GLY A 192 -3.86 -18.17 -10.20
C GLY A 192 -4.67 -18.02 -11.49
N ALA A 193 -5.98 -18.27 -11.45
CA ALA A 193 -6.87 -18.16 -12.60
C ALA A 193 -6.95 -16.71 -13.13
N VAL A 194 -7.12 -15.72 -12.25
CA VAL A 194 -7.17 -14.31 -12.66
C VAL A 194 -5.77 -13.80 -13.09
N GLY A 195 -4.71 -14.37 -12.53
CA GLY A 195 -3.35 -14.18 -13.01
C GLY A 195 -3.19 -14.65 -14.45
N ALA A 196 -3.67 -15.85 -14.78
CA ALA A 196 -3.68 -16.38 -16.15
C ALA A 196 -4.54 -15.53 -17.09
N LEU A 197 -5.72 -15.07 -16.67
CA LEU A 197 -6.52 -14.14 -17.45
C LEU A 197 -5.76 -12.83 -17.74
N SER A 198 -5.06 -12.31 -16.73
CA SER A 198 -4.26 -11.08 -16.88
C SER A 198 -3.11 -11.24 -17.86
N ILE A 199 -2.62 -12.45 -18.09
CA ILE A 199 -1.64 -12.75 -19.14
C ILE A 199 -2.28 -12.61 -20.51
N LEU A 200 -3.44 -13.25 -20.73
CA LEU A 200 -4.16 -13.22 -22.00
C LEU A 200 -4.55 -11.78 -22.38
N LEU A 201 -4.89 -10.98 -21.37
CA LEU A 201 -5.21 -9.56 -21.49
C LEU A 201 -3.99 -8.65 -21.29
N ASP A 202 -2.79 -9.23 -21.31
CA ASP A 202 -1.54 -8.53 -21.50
C ASP A 202 -1.23 -7.45 -20.42
N SER A 203 -1.45 -7.88 -19.18
CA SER A 203 -1.30 -7.14 -17.93
C SER A 203 -0.25 -7.81 -17.03
N ARG A 204 1.02 -7.73 -17.47
CA ARG A 204 2.20 -8.39 -16.84
C ARG A 204 2.28 -8.22 -15.32
N SER A 205 2.13 -6.97 -14.85
CA SER A 205 2.24 -6.66 -13.42
C SER A 205 1.12 -7.32 -12.61
N MET A 206 -0.10 -7.33 -13.14
CA MET A 206 -1.25 -7.98 -12.48
C MET A 206 -1.04 -9.48 -12.38
N MET A 207 -0.61 -10.15 -13.45
CA MET A 207 -0.25 -11.57 -13.39
C MET A 207 0.77 -11.84 -12.27
N MET A 208 1.88 -11.09 -12.24
CA MET A 208 2.92 -11.31 -11.24
C MET A 208 2.38 -11.11 -9.81
N THR A 209 1.62 -10.03 -9.58
CA THR A 209 1.01 -9.76 -8.27
C THR A 209 0.05 -10.88 -7.85
N CYS A 210 -0.73 -11.44 -8.79
CA CYS A 210 -1.65 -12.55 -8.56
C CYS A 210 -0.92 -13.84 -8.21
N LEU A 211 0.11 -14.22 -8.98
CA LEU A 211 0.86 -15.46 -8.75
C LEU A 211 1.63 -15.44 -7.44
N VAL A 212 2.26 -14.31 -7.10
CA VAL A 212 2.90 -14.13 -5.79
C VAL A 212 1.86 -14.19 -4.67
N THR A 213 0.70 -13.56 -4.85
CA THR A 213 -0.40 -13.65 -3.86
C THR A 213 -0.89 -15.08 -3.66
N ALA A 214 -1.04 -15.84 -4.75
CA ALA A 214 -1.44 -17.25 -4.70
C ALA A 214 -0.43 -18.08 -3.90
N GLY A 215 0.86 -17.99 -4.23
CA GLY A 215 1.93 -18.72 -3.55
C GLY A 215 2.01 -18.39 -2.06
N LEU A 216 1.98 -17.10 -1.72
CA LEU A 216 2.02 -16.65 -0.33
C LEU A 216 0.77 -17.05 0.46
N SER A 217 -0.41 -17.09 -0.17
CA SER A 217 -1.65 -17.56 0.46
C SER A 217 -1.58 -19.05 0.82
N LEU A 218 -1.02 -19.88 -0.06
CA LEU A 218 -0.79 -21.31 0.24
C LEU A 218 0.21 -21.50 1.39
N ILE A 219 1.31 -20.73 1.39
CA ILE A 219 2.31 -20.77 2.45
C ILE A 219 1.70 -20.38 3.80
N ALA A 220 0.90 -19.31 3.83
CA ALA A 220 0.17 -18.88 5.03
C ALA A 220 -0.84 -19.96 5.49
N GLY A 221 -1.51 -20.63 4.55
CA GLY A 221 -2.50 -21.68 4.80
C GLY A 221 -1.94 -22.92 5.50
N ARG A 222 -0.65 -23.23 5.31
CA ARG A 222 0.02 -24.36 5.98
C ARG A 222 0.31 -24.12 7.46
N ARG A 223 0.09 -22.90 7.97
CA ARG A 223 0.41 -22.54 9.34
C ARG A 223 -0.77 -22.81 10.26
N LYS A 224 -0.51 -23.54 11.34
CA LYS A 224 -1.45 -23.72 12.43
C LYS A 224 -1.68 -22.37 13.15
N PRO A 225 -2.94 -22.03 13.50
CA PRO A 225 -3.29 -20.84 14.27
C PRO A 225 -2.90 -21.03 15.75
N ASP A 226 -1.60 -21.12 16.04
CA ASP A 226 -1.11 -21.10 17.43
C ASP A 226 -0.99 -19.66 17.93
N ALA A 227 -1.82 -19.30 18.89
CA ALA A 227 -1.99 -17.94 19.42
C ALA A 227 -0.70 -17.30 19.98
N ARG A 228 0.32 -18.09 20.36
CA ARG A 228 1.59 -17.57 20.93
C ARG A 228 2.62 -17.12 19.89
N ARG A 229 2.35 -17.24 18.58
CA ARG A 229 3.37 -16.98 17.54
C ARG A 229 3.48 -15.54 17.05
N SER A 230 2.55 -14.63 17.37
CA SER A 230 2.61 -13.24 16.89
C SER A 230 3.88 -12.48 17.31
N GLU A 231 4.59 -12.94 18.35
CA GLU A 231 5.84 -12.34 18.85
C GLU A 231 7.09 -13.07 18.38
N ARG A 232 6.97 -14.16 17.61
CA ARG A 232 8.15 -14.84 17.06
C ARG A 232 8.86 -13.90 16.10
N ARG A 233 10.13 -13.65 16.41
CA ARG A 233 11.06 -12.99 15.48
C ARG A 233 11.11 -13.77 14.17
N LEU A 234 11.28 -13.06 13.05
CA LEU A 234 11.50 -13.66 11.75
C LEU A 234 12.73 -14.59 11.83
N SER A 235 12.52 -15.90 11.66
CA SER A 235 13.65 -16.82 11.53
C SER A 235 14.38 -16.55 10.23
N LYS A 236 15.72 -16.57 10.24
CA LYS A 236 16.56 -16.44 9.04
C LYS A 236 16.13 -17.42 7.95
N SER A 237 15.80 -18.66 8.31
CA SER A 237 15.34 -19.69 7.37
C SER A 237 14.00 -19.34 6.71
N SER A 238 13.04 -18.81 7.47
CA SER A 238 11.73 -18.41 6.92
C SER A 238 11.84 -17.19 6.00
N VAL A 239 12.77 -16.28 6.30
CA VAL A 239 13.11 -15.16 5.42
C VAL A 239 13.69 -15.69 4.10
N VAL A 240 14.67 -16.60 4.15
CA VAL A 240 15.25 -17.21 2.95
C VAL A 240 14.19 -17.92 2.12
N VAL A 241 13.31 -18.72 2.73
CA VAL A 241 12.22 -19.42 2.01
C VAL A 241 11.26 -18.42 1.34
N ALA A 242 10.86 -17.35 2.05
CA ALA A 242 9.97 -16.35 1.47
C ALA A 242 10.65 -15.56 0.33
N VAL A 243 11.93 -15.20 0.47
CA VAL A 243 12.71 -14.54 -0.60
C VAL A 243 12.84 -15.46 -1.81
N LEU A 244 13.18 -16.74 -1.61
CA LEU A 244 13.27 -17.74 -2.68
C LEU A 244 11.90 -17.95 -3.35
N ALA A 245 10.82 -18.05 -2.59
CA ALA A 245 9.48 -18.20 -3.14
C ALA A 245 9.09 -16.99 -4.00
N ILE A 246 9.31 -15.77 -3.50
CA ILE A 246 9.06 -14.54 -4.25
C ILE A 246 9.94 -14.49 -5.51
N GLY A 247 11.23 -14.82 -5.39
CA GLY A 247 12.19 -14.85 -6.50
C GLY A 247 11.81 -15.86 -7.59
N VAL A 248 11.49 -17.10 -7.22
CA VAL A 248 11.08 -18.15 -8.15
C VAL A 248 9.75 -17.81 -8.81
N CYS A 249 8.74 -17.38 -8.04
CA CYS A 249 7.45 -16.96 -8.60
C CYS A 249 7.62 -15.76 -9.53
N GLY A 250 8.49 -14.80 -9.19
CA GLY A 250 8.80 -13.63 -10.01
C GLY A 250 9.52 -14.02 -11.31
N ALA A 251 10.55 -14.86 -11.24
CA ALA A 251 11.29 -15.34 -12.41
C ALA A 251 10.40 -16.16 -13.36
N ALA A 252 9.63 -17.11 -12.81
CA ALA A 252 8.67 -17.90 -13.60
C ALA A 252 7.63 -17.01 -14.27
N SER A 253 7.13 -15.99 -13.55
CA SER A 253 6.21 -14.99 -14.09
C SER A 253 6.81 -14.25 -15.28
N LEU A 254 8.05 -13.77 -15.15
CA LEU A 254 8.75 -13.05 -16.22
C LEU A 254 8.98 -13.93 -17.45
N PHE A 255 9.42 -15.17 -17.23
CA PHE A 255 9.62 -16.15 -18.30
C PHE A 255 8.31 -16.45 -19.05
N ILE A 256 7.22 -16.74 -18.33
CA ILE A 256 5.90 -17.01 -18.93
C ILE A 256 5.44 -15.82 -19.78
N VAL A 257 5.60 -14.60 -19.26
CA VAL A 257 5.25 -13.37 -19.96
C VAL A 257 6.04 -13.19 -21.24
N GLU A 258 7.33 -13.50 -21.22
CA GLU A 258 8.18 -13.38 -22.40
C GLU A 258 7.77 -14.37 -23.49
N GLN A 259 7.58 -15.65 -23.13
CA GLN A 259 7.15 -16.69 -24.06
C GLN A 259 5.78 -16.37 -24.69
N ILE A 260 4.85 -15.86 -23.89
CA ILE A 260 3.53 -15.44 -24.37
C ILE A 260 3.64 -14.16 -25.20
N GLY A 261 4.53 -13.25 -24.82
CA GLY A 261 4.84 -12.06 -25.60
C GLY A 261 5.30 -12.40 -27.01
N ILE A 262 6.17 -13.40 -27.15
CA ILE A 262 6.61 -13.90 -28.45
C ILE A 262 5.44 -14.53 -29.20
N ARG A 263 4.70 -15.45 -28.55
CA ARG A 263 3.59 -16.20 -29.18
C ARG A 263 2.45 -15.32 -29.69
N TYR A 264 2.12 -14.24 -28.98
CA TYR A 264 0.98 -13.36 -29.29
C TYR A 264 1.41 -12.00 -29.87
N GLY A 265 2.68 -11.83 -30.26
CA GLY A 265 3.16 -10.60 -30.91
C GLY A 265 3.22 -9.37 -30.00
N TYR A 266 3.43 -9.56 -28.69
CA TYR A 266 3.63 -8.47 -27.73
C TYR A 266 5.09 -8.18 -27.41
N ALA A 267 6.03 -8.99 -27.90
CA ALA A 267 7.47 -8.88 -27.64
C ALA A 267 8.00 -7.45 -27.88
N ASP A 268 7.81 -6.89 -29.07
CA ASP A 268 8.24 -5.53 -29.42
C ASP A 268 7.72 -4.51 -28.41
N ARG A 269 6.44 -4.58 -28.08
CA ARG A 269 5.82 -3.61 -27.17
C ARG A 269 6.34 -3.77 -25.74
N PHE A 270 6.65 -4.99 -25.31
CA PHE A 270 7.30 -5.26 -24.03
C PHE A 270 8.71 -4.67 -24.00
N GLU A 271 9.49 -4.88 -25.05
CA GLU A 271 10.83 -4.32 -25.22
C GLU A 271 10.79 -2.79 -25.16
N ARG A 272 9.92 -2.14 -25.95
CA ARG A 272 9.73 -0.68 -25.93
C ARG A 272 9.37 -0.15 -24.54
N SER A 273 8.50 -0.86 -23.83
CA SER A 273 8.13 -0.51 -22.46
C SER A 273 9.28 -0.70 -21.47
N ASN A 274 10.12 -1.71 -21.66
CA ASN A 274 11.26 -1.99 -20.78
C ASN A 274 12.38 -0.97 -21.02
N VAL A 275 12.74 -0.72 -22.28
CA VAL A 275 13.69 0.32 -22.71
C VAL A 275 13.33 1.66 -22.07
N ARG A 276 12.09 2.13 -22.24
CA ARG A 276 11.67 3.42 -21.67
C ARG A 276 11.80 3.48 -20.15
N ARG A 277 11.49 2.40 -19.45
CA ARG A 277 11.61 2.35 -17.98
C ARG A 277 13.07 2.38 -17.54
N TRP A 278 13.94 1.61 -18.19
CA TRP A 278 15.36 1.60 -17.89
C TRP A 278 16.02 2.93 -18.20
N THR A 279 15.75 3.52 -19.36
CA THR A 279 16.24 4.86 -19.68
C THR A 279 15.76 5.89 -18.66
N ASN A 280 14.51 5.82 -18.20
CA ASN A 280 14.02 6.72 -17.15
C ASN A 280 14.75 6.55 -15.81
N VAL A 281 15.16 5.33 -15.45
CA VAL A 281 15.97 5.07 -14.25
C VAL A 281 17.38 5.61 -14.41
N GLU A 282 18.02 5.38 -15.56
CA GLU A 282 19.35 5.89 -15.89
C GLU A 282 19.37 7.42 -15.84
N ILE A 283 18.41 8.05 -16.48
CA ILE A 283 18.24 9.51 -16.48
C ILE A 283 17.99 10.05 -15.07
N ALA A 284 17.11 9.41 -14.29
CA ALA A 284 16.89 9.81 -12.90
C ALA A 284 18.18 9.72 -12.08
N TYR A 285 19.01 8.69 -12.31
CA TYR A 285 20.29 8.54 -11.62
C TYR A 285 21.29 9.64 -11.98
N GLU A 286 21.41 10.02 -13.26
CA GLU A 286 22.29 11.12 -13.67
C GLU A 286 21.89 12.45 -13.05
N ILE A 287 20.58 12.72 -12.96
CA ILE A 287 20.04 13.89 -12.27
C ILE A 287 20.37 13.83 -10.77
N LEU A 288 20.19 12.67 -10.14
CA LEU A 288 20.45 12.51 -8.71
C LEU A 288 21.91 12.76 -8.34
N LYS A 289 22.88 12.43 -9.20
CA LYS A 289 24.31 12.73 -8.94
C LYS A 289 24.57 14.23 -8.79
N GLN A 290 23.82 15.06 -9.51
CA GLN A 290 24.01 16.49 -9.53
C GLN A 290 23.38 17.20 -8.31
N SER A 291 22.30 16.66 -7.74
CA SER A 291 21.64 17.23 -6.56
C SER A 291 20.99 16.17 -5.65
N PRO A 292 21.79 15.32 -4.99
CA PRO A 292 21.25 14.21 -4.21
C PRO A 292 20.60 14.67 -2.90
N LEU A 293 21.07 15.79 -2.33
CA LEU A 293 20.62 16.26 -1.02
C LEU A 293 19.31 17.05 -1.11
N ILE A 294 19.24 18.00 -2.05
CA ILE A 294 18.11 18.93 -2.19
C ILE A 294 17.08 18.40 -3.18
N GLY A 295 17.49 17.69 -4.22
CA GLY A 295 16.63 17.36 -5.37
C GLY A 295 16.51 18.52 -6.37
N TYR A 296 15.52 18.41 -7.26
CA TYR A 296 15.27 19.25 -8.43
C TYR A 296 13.91 19.95 -8.39
N GLY A 297 13.19 19.87 -7.27
CA GLY A 297 11.85 20.39 -7.15
C GLY A 297 10.77 19.47 -7.75
N SER A 298 9.54 19.74 -7.38
CA SER A 298 8.33 19.12 -7.89
C SER A 298 8.21 19.31 -9.40
N TRP A 299 7.82 18.25 -10.11
CA TRP A 299 7.64 18.31 -11.58
C TRP A 299 8.91 18.81 -12.30
N ALA A 300 10.08 18.37 -11.83
CA ALA A 300 11.38 18.75 -12.38
C ALA A 300 11.42 18.70 -13.92
N ARG A 301 11.91 19.78 -14.53
CA ARG A 301 12.08 19.93 -15.97
C ARG A 301 13.53 20.20 -16.29
N ASP A 302 14.02 19.54 -17.33
CA ASP A 302 15.35 19.78 -17.89
C ASP A 302 15.33 19.42 -19.39
N PRO A 303 15.35 20.42 -20.28
CA PRO A 303 15.32 20.19 -21.73
C PRO A 303 16.52 19.40 -22.26
N GLU A 304 17.69 19.51 -21.63
CA GLU A 304 18.88 18.78 -22.06
C GLU A 304 18.77 17.30 -21.69
N VAL A 305 18.42 17.03 -20.44
CA VAL A 305 18.25 15.66 -19.97
C VAL A 305 17.08 14.97 -20.70
N ALA A 306 16.01 15.72 -20.99
CA ALA A 306 14.92 15.23 -21.80
C ALA A 306 15.39 14.90 -23.24
N ARG A 307 16.25 15.71 -23.86
CA ARG A 307 16.84 15.39 -25.18
C ARG A 307 17.73 14.15 -25.12
N ILE A 308 18.52 13.97 -24.06
CA ILE A 308 19.36 12.77 -23.89
C ILE A 308 18.49 11.51 -23.78
N ARG A 309 17.44 11.55 -22.96
CA ARG A 309 16.44 10.46 -22.87
C ARG A 309 15.92 10.06 -24.25
N ASP A 310 15.51 11.05 -25.04
CA ASP A 310 14.93 10.80 -26.36
C ASP A 310 15.92 10.23 -27.34
N LYS A 311 17.17 10.69 -27.32
CA LYS A 311 18.23 10.10 -28.14
C LYS A 311 18.44 8.62 -27.81
N ILE A 312 18.45 8.25 -26.53
CA ILE A 312 18.59 6.85 -26.09
C ILE A 312 17.39 6.01 -26.55
N VAL A 313 16.17 6.49 -26.32
CA VAL A 313 14.94 5.79 -26.72
C VAL A 313 14.85 5.67 -28.25
N ALA A 314 15.17 6.73 -28.99
CA ALA A 314 15.20 6.72 -30.45
C ALA A 314 16.21 5.71 -30.99
N LYS A 315 17.41 5.66 -30.41
CA LYS A 315 18.46 4.71 -30.80
C LYS A 315 18.04 3.26 -30.60
N GLN A 316 17.27 2.95 -29.56
CA GLN A 316 16.87 1.58 -29.22
C GLN A 316 15.55 1.15 -29.87
N VAL A 317 14.61 2.08 -30.09
CA VAL A 317 13.23 1.77 -30.51
C VAL A 317 12.86 2.39 -31.87
N GLY A 318 13.71 3.26 -32.43
CA GLY A 318 13.53 3.90 -33.73
C GLY A 318 12.49 5.03 -33.77
N LYS A 319 11.67 5.20 -32.72
CA LYS A 319 10.66 6.28 -32.64
C LYS A 319 10.54 6.86 -31.24
N VAL A 320 10.59 8.18 -31.15
CA VAL A 320 10.19 8.94 -29.95
C VAL A 320 8.71 9.28 -30.10
N THR A 321 7.92 9.00 -29.07
CA THR A 321 6.53 9.46 -29.00
C THR A 321 6.41 10.28 -27.73
N ARG A 322 6.29 11.60 -27.86
CA ARG A 322 5.97 12.51 -26.76
C ARG A 322 4.77 13.35 -27.12
N SER A 323 4.00 13.70 -26.09
CA SER A 323 3.10 14.84 -26.16
C SER A 323 3.89 16.11 -25.84
N GLU A 324 3.55 17.24 -26.44
CA GLU A 324 4.14 18.56 -26.14
C GLU A 324 4.21 18.86 -24.63
N ALA A 325 3.19 18.44 -23.87
CA ALA A 325 3.14 18.59 -22.40
C ALA A 325 4.26 17.84 -21.64
N GLN A 326 5.05 16.99 -22.30
CA GLN A 326 6.11 16.16 -21.72
C GLN A 326 7.51 16.52 -22.25
N ASP A 327 7.64 17.57 -23.08
CA ASP A 327 8.86 17.79 -23.85
C ASP A 327 10.10 18.12 -23.00
N ASP A 328 9.92 18.55 -21.76
CA ASP A 328 11.03 18.78 -20.82
C ASP A 328 10.91 18.03 -19.49
N LEU A 329 9.83 17.27 -19.30
CA LEU A 329 9.56 16.67 -18.00
C LEU A 329 10.51 15.49 -17.74
N ILE A 330 11.12 15.49 -16.55
CA ILE A 330 11.86 14.33 -16.05
C ILE A 330 10.84 13.29 -15.56
N ILE A 331 10.63 12.25 -16.37
CA ILE A 331 9.67 11.18 -16.06
C ILE A 331 10.38 10.09 -15.27
N VAL A 332 10.02 9.92 -14.00
CA VAL A 332 10.55 8.86 -13.14
C VAL A 332 9.47 7.81 -12.89
N HIS A 333 9.75 6.55 -13.26
CA HIS A 333 8.80 5.42 -13.10
C HIS A 333 9.05 4.62 -11.80
N SER A 334 9.30 5.32 -10.70
CA SER A 334 9.53 4.73 -9.38
C SER A 334 9.19 5.76 -8.31
N GLN A 335 8.46 5.37 -7.28
CA GLN A 335 8.03 6.31 -6.24
C GLN A 335 9.21 6.77 -5.39
N ILE A 336 10.11 5.84 -5.04
CA ILE A 336 11.31 6.17 -4.28
C ILE A 336 12.25 7.07 -5.08
N LEU A 337 12.49 6.76 -6.36
CA LEU A 337 13.36 7.61 -7.20
C LEU A 337 12.70 8.97 -7.45
N GLN A 338 11.38 9.02 -7.66
CA GLN A 338 10.69 10.29 -7.87
C GLN A 338 10.76 11.16 -6.61
N ALA A 339 10.56 10.57 -5.42
CA ALA A 339 10.70 11.30 -4.16
C ALA A 339 12.11 11.85 -3.95
N TRP A 340 13.13 11.10 -4.36
CA TRP A 340 14.52 11.55 -4.30
C TRP A 340 14.80 12.67 -5.31
N VAL A 341 14.38 12.49 -6.55
CA VAL A 341 14.59 13.49 -7.61
C VAL A 341 13.91 14.80 -7.24
N GLU A 342 12.67 14.76 -6.77
CA GLU A 342 11.89 15.97 -6.52
C GLU A 342 12.17 16.61 -5.15
N GLY A 343 12.35 15.83 -4.09
CA GLY A 343 12.50 16.33 -2.71
C GLY A 343 13.85 16.05 -2.04
N GLY A 344 14.81 15.50 -2.78
CA GLY A 344 16.14 15.16 -2.26
C GLY A 344 16.13 14.08 -1.18
N LEU A 345 17.16 14.08 -0.34
CA LEU A 345 17.31 13.10 0.74
C LEU A 345 16.21 13.24 1.80
N ILE A 346 15.73 14.47 2.05
CA ILE A 346 14.62 14.70 2.99
C ILE A 346 13.31 14.17 2.39
N GLY A 347 13.06 14.40 1.10
CA GLY A 347 11.92 13.86 0.36
C GLY A 347 11.82 12.33 0.42
N LEU A 348 12.94 11.63 0.59
CA LEU A 348 13.00 10.17 0.72
C LEU A 348 12.51 9.61 2.06
N ALA A 349 12.41 10.42 3.12
CA ALA A 349 12.19 9.93 4.49
C ALA A 349 11.00 8.97 4.61
N PHE A 350 9.84 9.35 4.07
CA PHE A 350 8.65 8.50 4.00
C PHE A 350 8.92 7.20 3.25
N PHE A 351 9.47 7.26 2.04
CA PHE A 351 9.61 6.07 1.20
C PHE A 351 10.63 5.07 1.75
N VAL A 352 11.67 5.53 2.45
CA VAL A 352 12.60 4.62 3.16
C VAL A 352 11.87 3.87 4.28
N ILE A 353 11.14 4.60 5.13
CA ILE A 353 10.39 4.00 6.25
C ILE A 353 9.25 3.11 5.76
N TYR A 354 8.51 3.57 4.75
CA TYR A 354 7.44 2.85 4.08
C TYR A 354 7.96 1.56 3.44
N GLY A 355 9.05 1.63 2.66
CA GLY A 355 9.66 0.48 2.02
C GLY A 355 10.17 -0.55 3.03
N TRP A 356 10.78 -0.08 4.13
CA TRP A 356 11.20 -0.95 5.24
C TRP A 356 10.02 -1.72 5.84
N HIS A 357 8.95 -1.02 6.23
CA HIS A 357 7.78 -1.68 6.80
C HIS A 357 7.03 -2.54 5.79
N LEU A 358 7.01 -2.15 4.52
CA LEU A 358 6.40 -2.93 3.45
C LEU A 358 7.09 -4.28 3.30
N ALA A 359 8.44 -4.28 3.28
CA ALA A 359 9.23 -5.49 3.29
C ALA A 359 9.03 -6.30 4.58
N GLU A 360 9.15 -5.66 5.75
CA GLU A 360 8.99 -6.33 7.05
C GLU A 360 7.61 -7.00 7.19
N LYS A 361 6.52 -6.29 6.86
CA LYS A 361 5.15 -6.82 6.98
C LYS A 361 4.83 -7.83 5.89
N GLY A 362 5.29 -7.61 4.66
CA GLY A 362 5.20 -8.61 3.59
C GLY A 362 5.87 -9.91 4.00
N MET A 363 7.08 -9.83 4.56
CA MET A 363 7.82 -10.99 5.06
C MET A 363 7.14 -11.63 6.27
N ARG A 364 6.61 -10.87 7.23
CA ARG A 364 5.85 -11.44 8.36
C ARG A 364 4.58 -12.15 7.90
N LEU A 365 3.86 -11.61 6.94
CA LEU A 365 2.68 -12.23 6.35
C LEU A 365 3.07 -13.54 5.63
N ALA A 366 4.15 -13.49 4.84
CA ALA A 366 4.69 -14.63 4.12
C ALA A 366 5.29 -15.70 5.02
N ALA A 367 5.93 -15.34 6.14
CA ALA A 367 6.81 -16.21 6.94
C ALA A 367 6.32 -16.56 8.36
N VAL A 368 5.45 -15.74 8.96
CA VAL A 368 5.07 -15.87 10.39
C VAL A 368 3.56 -15.98 10.60
N LEU A 369 2.77 -15.10 9.97
CA LEU A 369 1.35 -14.97 10.28
C LEU A 369 0.54 -16.15 9.70
N PRO A 370 -0.48 -16.64 10.44
CA PRO A 370 -1.41 -17.64 9.93
C PRO A 370 -2.33 -17.04 8.88
N TYR A 371 -2.95 -17.91 8.10
CA TYR A 371 -3.98 -17.51 7.14
C TYR A 371 -5.24 -17.02 7.87
N GLU A 372 -5.71 -15.83 7.49
CA GLU A 372 -6.98 -15.23 7.90
C GLU A 372 -7.81 -14.90 6.64
N PRO A 373 -9.14 -14.70 6.75
CA PRO A 373 -9.98 -14.39 5.59
C PRO A 373 -9.55 -13.16 4.77
N LEU A 374 -8.85 -12.20 5.39
CA LEU A 374 -8.32 -11.02 4.71
C LEU A 374 -6.90 -11.22 4.15
N THR A 375 -6.23 -12.34 4.43
CA THR A 375 -4.84 -12.58 4.04
C THR A 375 -4.57 -12.38 2.55
N PRO A 376 -5.31 -12.99 1.60
CA PRO A 376 -5.02 -12.77 0.17
C PRO A 376 -5.22 -11.33 -0.27
N LEU A 377 -6.23 -10.63 0.26
CA LEU A 377 -6.45 -9.21 0.01
C LEU A 377 -5.25 -8.38 0.48
N ILE A 378 -4.80 -8.59 1.72
CA ILE A 378 -3.67 -7.86 2.30
C ILE A 378 -2.38 -8.16 1.51
N ILE A 379 -2.09 -9.43 1.20
CA ILE A 379 -0.93 -9.80 0.39
C ILE A 379 -0.99 -9.06 -0.95
N PHE A 380 -2.12 -9.11 -1.65
CA PHE A 380 -2.25 -8.48 -2.95
C PHE A 380 -2.02 -6.96 -2.89
N VAL A 381 -2.59 -6.28 -1.90
CA VAL A 381 -2.38 -4.83 -1.70
C VAL A 381 -0.91 -4.53 -1.41
N LEU A 382 -0.25 -5.28 -0.53
CA LEU A 382 1.16 -5.05 -0.18
C LEU A 382 2.10 -5.34 -1.37
N ILE A 383 1.88 -6.41 -2.13
CA ILE A 383 2.68 -6.73 -3.32
C ILE A 383 2.46 -5.68 -4.43
N THR A 384 1.23 -5.19 -4.60
CA THR A 384 0.95 -4.09 -5.53
C THR A 384 1.62 -2.80 -5.07
N ALA A 385 1.54 -2.48 -3.77
CA ALA A 385 2.26 -1.37 -3.18
C ALA A 385 3.77 -1.46 -3.42
N ALA A 386 4.36 -2.65 -3.29
CA ALA A 386 5.78 -2.88 -3.57
C ALA A 386 6.10 -2.73 -5.05
N TRP A 387 5.22 -3.20 -5.94
CA TRP A 387 5.36 -2.93 -7.37
C TRP A 387 5.36 -1.44 -7.67
N HIS A 388 4.41 -0.68 -7.13
CA HIS A 388 4.36 0.77 -7.34
C HIS A 388 5.59 1.48 -6.80
N PHE A 389 6.06 1.06 -5.62
CA PHE A 389 7.25 1.60 -4.98
C PHE A 389 8.46 1.62 -5.92
N PHE A 390 8.67 0.54 -6.69
CA PHE A 390 9.81 0.41 -7.60
C PHE A 390 9.53 0.77 -9.06
N ALA A 391 8.29 0.61 -9.54
CA ALA A 391 7.99 0.57 -10.97
C ALA A 391 6.84 1.50 -11.40
N SER A 392 6.38 2.40 -10.53
CA SER A 392 5.38 3.40 -10.87
C SER A 392 5.73 4.78 -10.36
N PRO A 393 5.32 5.86 -11.06
CA PRO A 393 5.46 7.20 -10.53
C PRO A 393 4.61 7.39 -9.27
N PHE A 394 5.04 8.28 -8.39
CA PHE A 394 4.24 8.77 -7.27
C PHE A 394 3.17 9.74 -7.80
N SER A 395 2.08 9.23 -8.35
CA SER A 395 1.00 10.08 -8.89
C SER A 395 -0.34 9.35 -8.92
N GLY A 396 -1.42 10.12 -9.13
CA GLY A 396 -2.76 9.59 -9.36
C GLY A 396 -3.21 8.61 -8.27
N THR A 397 -3.76 7.48 -8.70
CA THR A 397 -4.36 6.45 -7.83
C THR A 397 -3.36 5.73 -6.92
N SER A 398 -2.05 5.84 -7.20
CA SER A 398 -1.04 5.20 -6.36
C SER A 398 -1.05 5.73 -4.92
N ARG A 399 -1.45 7.00 -4.70
CA ARG A 399 -1.65 7.58 -3.37
C ARG A 399 -2.66 6.80 -2.54
N VAL A 400 -3.79 6.45 -3.16
CA VAL A 400 -4.88 5.69 -2.51
C VAL A 400 -4.37 4.32 -2.04
N ILE A 401 -3.61 3.64 -2.90
CA ILE A 401 -3.02 2.34 -2.58
C ILE A 401 -1.96 2.45 -1.48
N ILE A 402 -1.12 3.49 -1.51
CA ILE A 402 -0.15 3.76 -0.43
C ILE A 402 -0.90 3.97 0.90
N SER A 403 -1.93 4.81 0.93
CA SER A 403 -2.70 5.07 2.15
C SER A 403 -3.32 3.80 2.72
N VAL A 404 -3.98 2.99 1.88
CA VAL A 404 -4.59 1.72 2.30
C VAL A 404 -3.51 0.72 2.74
N ALA A 405 -2.41 0.58 2.01
CA ALA A 405 -1.30 -0.28 2.40
C ALA A 405 -0.73 0.10 3.77
N CYS A 406 -0.54 1.40 4.04
CA CYS A 406 -0.09 1.88 5.34
C CYS A 406 -1.05 1.50 6.48
N VAL A 407 -2.36 1.61 6.27
CA VAL A 407 -3.38 1.19 7.25
C VAL A 407 -3.34 -0.33 7.48
N LEU A 408 -3.22 -1.13 6.42
CA LEU A 408 -3.09 -2.58 6.53
C LEU A 408 -1.80 -2.99 7.25
N MET A 409 -0.69 -2.28 7.04
CA MET A 409 0.55 -2.50 7.81
C MET A 409 0.37 -2.20 9.30
N CYS A 410 -0.34 -1.11 9.63
CA CYS A 410 -0.70 -0.78 11.02
C CYS A 410 -1.58 -1.87 11.65
N TYR A 411 -2.54 -2.41 10.89
CA TYR A 411 -3.37 -3.54 11.31
C TYR A 411 -2.54 -4.81 11.57
N LEU A 412 -1.54 -5.10 10.74
CA LEU A 412 -0.65 -6.25 10.95
C LEU A 412 0.20 -6.11 12.22
N GLU A 413 0.44 -4.89 12.73
CA GLU A 413 1.15 -4.69 14.00
C GLU A 413 0.35 -5.10 15.24
N THR A 414 -0.97 -5.15 15.13
CA THR A 414 -1.82 -5.64 16.23
C THR A 414 -1.90 -7.17 16.26
N GLY A 415 -1.21 -7.87 15.35
CA GLY A 415 -1.28 -9.31 15.21
C GLY A 415 -2.50 -9.81 14.43
N GLY A 416 -3.16 -8.95 13.66
CA GLY A 416 -4.34 -9.32 12.86
C GLY A 416 -5.58 -9.63 13.70
N THR A 417 -6.51 -10.42 13.14
CA THR A 417 -7.78 -10.79 13.80
C THR A 417 -7.52 -11.76 14.95
N THR A 418 -6.48 -12.58 14.83
CA THR A 418 -6.11 -13.63 15.79
C THR A 418 -5.77 -13.11 17.20
N ALA A 419 -5.37 -11.84 17.34
CA ALA A 419 -5.19 -11.20 18.65
C ALA A 419 -6.53 -10.98 19.41
N ARG A 420 -7.69 -11.15 18.77
CA ARG A 420 -9.02 -11.04 19.41
C ARG A 420 -9.34 -12.19 20.36
N VAL A 421 -8.71 -13.35 20.23
CA VAL A 421 -9.17 -14.58 20.93
C VAL A 421 -8.50 -14.79 22.30
N ALA A 422 -7.35 -14.19 22.56
CA ALA A 422 -6.74 -14.21 23.88
C ALA A 422 -7.24 -13.03 24.73
N ALA A 423 -8.57 -12.93 24.93
CA ALA A 423 -9.01 -12.34 26.20
C ALA A 423 -8.36 -13.21 27.29
N PRO A 424 -7.66 -12.65 28.29
CA PRO A 424 -7.33 -13.45 29.46
C PRO A 424 -8.66 -14.06 29.88
N ALA A 425 -8.73 -15.39 29.90
CA ALA A 425 -9.82 -16.06 30.60
C ALA A 425 -9.88 -15.31 31.92
N LEU A 426 -10.95 -14.56 32.16
CA LEU A 426 -11.18 -13.92 33.45
C LEU A 426 -10.93 -15.06 34.41
N ALA A 427 -9.81 -14.97 35.15
CA ALA A 427 -9.46 -16.00 36.11
C ALA A 427 -10.76 -16.17 36.90
N PRO A 428 -11.35 -17.39 36.92
CA PRO A 428 -12.69 -17.60 37.45
C PRO A 428 -12.70 -16.87 38.77
N ALA A 429 -13.56 -15.83 38.87
CA ALA A 429 -13.53 -14.89 39.97
C ALA A 429 -13.36 -15.73 41.24
N ALA A 430 -12.22 -15.54 41.93
CA ALA A 430 -11.90 -16.37 43.08
C ALA A 430 -13.17 -16.40 43.93
N PRO A 431 -13.74 -17.59 44.21
CA PRO A 431 -15.03 -17.65 44.87
C PRO A 431 -14.86 -16.87 46.16
N TRP A 432 -15.62 -15.77 46.30
CA TRP A 432 -15.72 -14.97 47.52
C TRP A 432 -16.50 -15.81 48.56
N ARG A 433 -16.02 -17.03 48.83
CA ARG A 433 -16.54 -17.91 49.86
C ARG A 433 -16.07 -17.36 51.19
N ARG A 434 -17.00 -16.62 51.80
CA ARG A 434 -17.32 -16.65 53.24
C ARG A 434 -16.16 -16.35 54.21
N SER A 435 -15.97 -15.07 54.48
CA SER A 435 -15.45 -14.59 55.78
C SER A 435 -16.51 -13.78 56.54
N MET A 436 -17.77 -14.19 56.45
CA MET A 436 -18.84 -13.75 57.38
C MET A 436 -19.24 -14.92 58.27
N ALA A 437 -18.47 -15.19 59.32
CA ALA A 437 -18.91 -15.96 60.48
C ALA A 437 -17.89 -15.83 61.62
N ALA A 438 -17.95 -14.73 62.37
CA ALA A 438 -17.63 -14.65 63.80
C ALA A 438 -17.85 -13.21 64.28
N MET A 439 -19.12 -12.82 64.49
CA MET A 439 -19.43 -11.77 65.46
C MET A 439 -19.66 -12.47 66.81
N PRO A 440 -18.95 -12.10 67.89
CA PRO A 440 -19.26 -12.58 69.22
C PRO A 440 -20.56 -11.95 69.71
N ARG A 441 -21.46 -12.78 70.24
CA ARG A 441 -22.66 -12.31 70.97
C ARG A 441 -22.21 -11.82 72.35
N ALA A 442 -22.66 -10.63 72.74
CA ALA A 442 -22.77 -10.18 74.11
C ALA A 442 -24.20 -10.45 74.60
#